data_AF-A0A6I1ATA9-F1
#
_entry.id   AF-A0A6I1ATA9-F1
#
_cell.length_a   1.000
_cell.length_b   1.000
_cell.length_c   1.000
_cell.angle_alpha   90.00
_cell.angle_beta   90.00
_cell.angle_gamma   90.00
#
_symmetry.space_group_name_H-M   'P 1'
#
loop_
_entity.id
_entity.type
_entity.pdbx_description
1 polymer ?
#
loop_
_entity_poly.entity_id
_entity_poly.type
_entity_poly.pdbx_seq_one_letter_code
_entity_poly.pdbx_strand_id
1 'polypeptide(L)'
;MATYSTLEEIKVDTQANPSSNNLIVLRSEQRDAIDQAKERFCKKTGRKGDYQYTVLPESRQFLWNAKMRFGKTVCAMQLMRELDVKRTLIITHRPVVGDSWLNAFRQVVGSKNSVPKVDGNSDIHHIYGFGTRSDNESEGNFYDLEKFVQDEGNHYAFFVSMQYMRLSELVNLKTQAKYKNQSGDNSGGATKIENEKLKADILNADWDLVIIDEAHEGTRTSLGKSVIDDFLKKDKTKMLYLSGTPFNLYEDFKEDEIYTWDYIAEQQAKKKWYEEHPNEKNPYEELPKMNIFTYDITKNINNVLDQTGIFTFPEFFRTWTGNPKADKAAMPAGSKGRFVHEADVLKFLNLLCTKDAENNFPFSTTEYRKMFRHTLWVVSHVNEAAALEQLLNEHPTFRHFNVVNVAGKNDTDEQSENALDKVLNAIGELPEKTCTISQCMQNKGK
;
A
#
# COMPACT_ATOMS: atom_id res chain seq x y z
N MET A 1 45.30 -10.66 8.47
CA MET A 1 44.17 -10.44 7.55
C MET A 1 42.91 -10.42 8.38
N ALA A 2 42.25 -9.26 8.47
CA ALA A 2 41.10 -9.06 9.33
C ALA A 2 39.87 -9.78 8.74
N THR A 3 39.39 -10.79 9.45
CA THR A 3 38.07 -11.41 9.25
C THR A 3 37.01 -10.46 9.78
N TYR A 4 36.30 -9.78 8.88
CA TYR A 4 35.07 -9.07 9.20
C TYR A 4 33.91 -10.07 9.13
N SER A 5 33.58 -10.68 10.26
CA SER A 5 32.28 -11.31 10.47
C SER A 5 31.34 -10.20 10.97
N THR A 6 30.52 -9.66 10.07
CA THR A 6 29.43 -8.73 10.45
C THR A 6 28.10 -9.46 10.27
N LEU A 7 27.78 -10.31 11.23
CA LEU A 7 26.44 -10.80 11.47
C LEU A 7 26.24 -10.77 12.99
N GLU A 8 25.61 -9.72 13.49
CA GLU A 8 24.94 -9.81 14.78
C GLU A 8 23.75 -10.74 14.58
N GLU A 9 23.68 -11.81 15.38
CA GLU A 9 22.51 -12.67 15.43
C GLU A 9 21.28 -11.82 15.75
N ILE A 10 20.27 -11.86 14.88
CA ILE A 10 18.94 -11.33 15.20
C ILE A 10 18.42 -12.19 16.36
N LYS A 11 18.62 -11.73 17.59
CA LYS A 11 17.94 -12.28 18.75
C LYS A 11 16.46 -11.99 18.56
N VAL A 12 15.69 -13.04 18.29
CA VAL A 12 14.23 -12.98 18.36
C VAL A 12 13.91 -12.74 19.84
N ASP A 13 13.64 -11.49 20.18
CA ASP A 13 13.26 -11.12 21.54
C ASP A 13 11.90 -11.76 21.84
N THR A 14 11.95 -12.91 22.51
CA THR A 14 10.78 -13.74 22.82
C THR A 14 10.15 -13.36 24.15
N GLN A 15 10.51 -12.22 24.75
CA GLN A 15 9.91 -11.76 26.01
C GLN A 15 9.89 -10.23 26.13
N ALA A 16 8.97 -9.56 25.42
CA ALA A 16 8.56 -8.22 25.82
C ALA A 16 7.67 -8.31 27.06
N ASN A 17 8.21 -7.90 28.22
CA ASN A 17 7.49 -7.72 29.47
C ASN A 17 6.20 -6.88 29.27
N PRO A 18 5.04 -7.22 29.85
CA PRO A 18 3.76 -6.53 29.62
C PRO A 18 3.60 -5.20 30.37
N SER A 19 4.69 -4.58 30.86
CA SER A 19 4.63 -3.52 31.87
C SER A 19 5.48 -2.29 31.54
N SER A 20 5.32 -1.72 30.35
CA SER A 20 5.66 -0.33 30.09
C SER A 20 4.50 0.36 29.37
N ASN A 21 4.10 1.50 29.90
CA ASN A 21 3.08 2.36 29.32
C ASN A 21 3.65 2.93 28.00
N ASN A 22 3.54 2.18 26.89
CA ASN A 22 4.24 2.46 25.64
C ASN A 22 3.57 3.64 24.91
N LEU A 23 3.97 4.85 25.29
CA LEU A 23 3.71 6.03 24.50
C LEU A 23 4.46 5.95 23.16
N ILE A 24 3.84 6.49 22.11
CA ILE A 24 4.41 6.65 20.78
C ILE A 24 5.13 7.98 20.75
N VAL A 25 6.46 7.95 20.81
CA VAL A 25 7.28 9.14 20.58
C VAL A 25 7.50 9.30 19.07
N LEU A 26 7.06 10.44 18.52
CA LEU A 26 7.29 10.74 17.11
C LEU A 26 8.78 10.98 16.87
N ARG A 27 9.33 10.34 15.84
CA ARG A 27 10.69 10.57 15.38
C ARG A 27 10.80 11.98 14.79
N SER A 28 12.03 12.49 14.72
CA SER A 28 12.29 13.85 14.22
C SER A 28 11.72 14.11 12.83
N GLU A 29 11.84 13.14 11.91
CA GLU A 29 11.32 13.26 10.55
C GLU A 29 9.78 13.22 10.49
N GLN A 30 9.14 12.50 11.42
CA GLN A 30 7.69 12.44 11.52
C GLN A 30 7.14 13.79 12.00
N ARG A 31 7.79 14.37 13.02
CA ARG A 31 7.48 15.71 13.52
C ARG A 31 7.68 16.77 12.43
N ASP A 32 8.79 16.71 11.72
CA ASP A 32 9.12 17.62 10.61
C ASP A 32 8.10 17.54 9.47
N ALA A 33 7.67 16.33 9.07
CA ALA A 33 6.62 16.16 8.07
C ALA A 33 5.29 16.82 8.47
N ILE A 34 4.90 16.70 9.75
CA ILE A 34 3.69 17.32 10.30
C ILE A 34 3.86 18.85 10.35
N ASP A 35 5.00 19.33 10.80
CA ASP A 35 5.28 20.77 10.92
C ASP A 35 5.26 21.46 9.56
N GLN A 36 5.90 20.87 8.54
CA GLN A 36 5.88 21.42 7.18
C GLN A 36 4.48 21.42 6.57
N ALA A 37 3.70 20.35 6.76
CA ALA A 37 2.31 20.32 6.31
C ALA A 37 1.45 21.37 7.03
N LYS A 38 1.65 21.53 8.35
CA LYS A 38 0.98 22.55 9.16
C LYS A 38 1.34 23.96 8.73
N GLU A 39 2.62 24.23 8.45
CA GLU A 39 3.08 25.52 7.91
C GLU A 39 2.55 25.79 6.50
N ARG A 40 2.30 24.74 5.70
CA ARG A 40 1.62 24.89 4.40
C ARG A 40 0.14 25.26 4.54
N PHE A 41 -0.54 24.66 5.50
CA PHE A 41 -1.99 24.80 5.67
C PHE A 41 -2.42 25.94 6.58
N CYS A 42 -1.52 26.46 7.41
CA CYS A 42 -1.81 27.49 8.39
C CYS A 42 -0.93 28.73 8.20
N LYS A 43 -1.50 29.88 8.57
CA LYS A 43 -0.72 31.07 8.89
C LYS A 43 -0.12 30.90 10.27
N LYS A 44 1.22 30.98 10.35
CA LYS A 44 1.98 30.98 11.60
C LYS A 44 2.17 32.42 12.10
N THR A 45 1.80 32.69 13.34
CA THR A 45 1.98 33.99 14.01
C THR A 45 2.56 33.80 15.42
N GLY A 46 3.07 34.87 16.04
CA GLY A 46 3.65 34.80 17.39
C GLY A 46 5.18 34.70 17.40
N ARG A 47 5.74 34.30 18.54
CA ARG A 47 7.19 34.24 18.77
C ARG A 47 7.67 32.79 18.88
N LYS A 48 8.97 32.56 18.68
CA LYS A 48 9.57 31.23 18.80
C LYS A 48 9.26 30.62 20.18
N GLY A 49 8.58 29.48 20.18
CA GLY A 49 8.13 28.78 21.40
C GLY A 49 6.68 29.05 21.80
N ASP A 50 6.00 30.00 21.16
CA ASP A 50 4.60 30.36 21.41
C ASP A 50 3.93 30.76 20.09
N TYR A 51 4.02 29.86 19.11
CA TYR A 51 3.43 30.07 17.79
C TYR A 51 1.95 29.73 17.82
N GLN A 52 1.14 30.62 17.28
CA GLN A 52 -0.26 30.37 16.97
C GLN A 52 -0.39 30.01 15.49
N TYR A 53 -1.20 28.99 15.22
CA TYR A 53 -1.47 28.52 13.87
C TYR A 53 -2.95 28.73 13.59
N THR A 54 -3.26 29.41 12.49
CA THR A 54 -4.63 29.59 12.01
C THR A 54 -4.74 29.01 10.62
N VAL A 55 -5.65 28.06 10.41
CA VAL A 55 -5.88 27.44 9.10
C VAL A 55 -6.20 28.50 8.06
N LEU A 56 -5.50 28.45 6.94
CA LEU A 56 -5.69 29.38 5.82
C LEU A 56 -7.06 29.17 5.18
N PRO A 57 -7.76 30.23 4.73
CA PRO A 57 -9.09 30.09 4.14
C PRO A 57 -9.07 29.43 2.76
N GLU A 58 -7.98 29.54 2.00
CA GLU A 58 -7.87 28.99 0.65
C GLU A 58 -7.44 27.51 0.61
N SER A 59 -7.82 26.82 -0.45
CA SER A 59 -7.40 25.44 -0.71
C SER A 59 -5.88 25.35 -0.84
N ARG A 60 -5.31 24.33 -0.21
CA ARG A 60 -3.87 24.05 -0.22
C ARG A 60 -3.67 22.54 -0.30
N GLN A 61 -2.57 22.13 -0.94
CA GLN A 61 -2.18 20.73 -1.04
C GLN A 61 -0.77 20.52 -0.51
N PHE A 62 -0.51 19.30 -0.02
CA PHE A 62 0.81 18.87 0.43
C PHE A 62 0.97 17.37 0.21
N LEU A 63 2.16 16.94 -0.23
CA LEU A 63 2.50 15.55 -0.50
C LEU A 63 3.55 15.07 0.49
N TRP A 64 3.24 14.00 1.22
CA TRP A 64 4.24 13.19 1.92
C TRP A 64 4.68 12.04 1.03
N ASN A 65 5.82 12.26 0.36
CA ASN A 65 6.64 11.23 -0.26
C ASN A 65 7.42 10.48 0.83
N ALA A 66 6.74 9.63 1.58
CA ALA A 66 7.35 8.91 2.69
C ALA A 66 7.20 7.41 2.50
N LYS A 67 8.31 6.70 2.63
CA LYS A 67 8.36 5.26 2.40
C LYS A 67 7.44 4.45 3.32
N MET A 68 7.34 3.14 3.05
CA MET A 68 6.62 2.21 3.93
C MET A 68 7.23 2.21 5.34
N ARG A 69 6.37 2.02 6.36
CA ARG A 69 6.74 2.05 7.79
C ARG A 69 7.26 3.41 8.31
N PHE A 70 7.08 4.48 7.55
CA PHE A 70 7.28 5.85 8.06
C PHE A 70 6.28 6.20 9.19
N GLY A 71 5.14 5.52 9.28
CA GLY A 71 4.08 5.88 10.24
C GLY A 71 3.16 7.00 9.72
N LYS A 72 2.95 7.05 8.40
CA LYS A 72 2.12 8.08 7.72
C LYS A 72 0.73 8.22 8.33
N THR A 73 0.08 7.11 8.68
CA THR A 73 -1.28 7.11 9.26
C THR A 73 -1.34 7.84 10.59
N VAL A 74 -0.45 7.50 11.54
CA VAL A 74 -0.33 8.19 12.84
C VAL A 74 0.05 9.65 12.64
N CYS A 75 0.98 9.97 11.74
CA CYS A 75 1.37 11.36 11.45
C CYS A 75 0.21 12.17 10.87
N ALA A 76 -0.59 11.59 9.97
CA ALA A 76 -1.72 12.27 9.34
C ALA A 76 -2.84 12.53 10.36
N MET A 77 -3.09 11.58 11.26
CA MET A 77 -4.02 11.78 12.37
C MET A 77 -3.50 12.80 13.38
N GLN A 78 -2.19 12.83 13.62
CA GLN A 78 -1.58 13.88 14.45
C GLN A 78 -1.72 15.26 13.79
N LEU A 79 -1.50 15.37 12.47
CA LEU A 79 -1.73 16.60 11.73
C LEU A 79 -3.20 17.04 11.84
N MET A 80 -4.15 16.13 11.64
CA MET A 80 -5.59 16.41 11.83
C MET A 80 -5.86 17.01 13.22
N ARG A 81 -5.36 16.36 14.29
CA ARG A 81 -5.51 16.83 15.67
C ARG A 81 -4.89 18.21 15.86
N GLU A 82 -3.73 18.47 15.27
CA GLU A 82 -3.01 19.74 15.43
C GLU A 82 -3.52 20.91 14.58
N LEU A 83 -4.24 20.61 13.50
CA LEU A 83 -4.97 21.60 12.72
C LEU A 83 -6.32 21.96 13.36
N ASP A 84 -6.78 21.16 14.32
CA ASP A 84 -8.06 21.30 15.00
C ASP A 84 -9.27 21.35 14.03
N VAL A 85 -9.19 20.54 12.97
CA VAL A 85 -10.22 20.49 11.91
C VAL A 85 -11.43 19.65 12.33
N LYS A 86 -12.63 20.06 11.94
CA LYS A 86 -13.88 19.40 12.37
C LYS A 86 -14.20 18.17 11.52
N ARG A 87 -14.01 18.27 10.21
CA ARG A 87 -14.36 17.23 9.24
C ARG A 87 -13.12 16.74 8.50
N THR A 88 -12.74 15.49 8.73
CA THR A 88 -11.64 14.85 8.00
C THR A 88 -12.13 13.67 7.17
N LEU A 89 -11.85 13.68 5.87
CA LEU A 89 -12.08 12.52 5.00
C LEU A 89 -10.77 11.80 4.75
N ILE A 90 -10.76 10.48 4.90
CA ILE A 90 -9.65 9.62 4.52
C ILE A 90 -10.12 8.79 3.33
N ILE A 91 -9.43 8.87 2.20
CA ILE A 91 -9.74 8.11 1.00
C ILE A 91 -8.56 7.23 0.59
N THR A 92 -8.81 5.95 0.34
CA THR A 92 -7.77 4.99 -0.04
C THR A 92 -8.22 4.06 -1.16
N HIS A 93 -7.29 3.54 -1.94
CA HIS A 93 -7.54 2.44 -2.88
C HIS A 93 -7.50 1.06 -2.22
N ARG A 94 -7.16 0.97 -0.93
CA ARG A 94 -7.01 -0.30 -0.22
C ARG A 94 -8.02 -0.39 0.93
N PRO A 95 -9.26 -0.85 0.69
CA PRO A 95 -10.30 -0.86 1.73
C PRO A 95 -9.88 -1.62 3.00
N VAL A 96 -9.08 -2.67 2.84
CA VAL A 96 -8.52 -3.52 3.91
C VAL A 96 -7.66 -2.77 4.94
N VAL A 97 -7.29 -1.51 4.70
CA VAL A 97 -6.51 -0.71 5.67
C VAL A 97 -7.38 0.08 6.65
N GLY A 98 -8.71 -0.06 6.61
CA GLY A 98 -9.65 0.68 7.48
C GLY A 98 -9.33 0.54 8.97
N ASP A 99 -9.10 -0.70 9.44
CA ASP A 99 -8.75 -0.97 10.84
C ASP A 99 -7.41 -0.33 11.26
N SER A 100 -6.45 -0.27 10.34
CA SER A 100 -5.17 0.39 10.57
C SER A 100 -5.34 1.89 10.79
N TRP A 101 -6.22 2.53 9.99
CA TRP A 101 -6.57 3.93 10.15
C TRP A 101 -7.34 4.19 11.45
N LEU A 102 -8.30 3.34 11.81
CA LEU A 102 -9.02 3.42 13.09
C LEU A 102 -8.08 3.28 14.30
N ASN A 103 -7.13 2.35 14.23
CA ASN A 103 -6.13 2.18 15.28
C ASN A 103 -5.22 3.43 15.39
N ALA A 104 -4.73 3.95 14.26
CA ALA A 104 -3.94 5.19 14.26
C ALA A 104 -4.72 6.38 14.83
N PHE A 105 -6.00 6.51 14.48
CA PHE A 105 -6.88 7.52 15.05
C PHE A 105 -6.97 7.39 16.58
N ARG A 106 -7.30 6.20 17.09
CA ARG A 106 -7.38 5.93 18.55
C ARG A 106 -6.06 6.15 19.27
N GLN A 107 -4.92 5.88 18.62
CA GLN A 107 -3.59 6.16 19.17
C GLN A 107 -3.33 7.67 19.33
N VAL A 108 -3.83 8.49 18.41
CA VAL A 108 -3.61 9.93 18.43
C VAL A 108 -4.59 10.67 19.34
N VAL A 109 -5.89 10.35 19.26
CA VAL A 109 -6.94 11.12 19.95
C VAL A 109 -7.51 10.41 21.18
N GLY A 110 -7.18 9.15 21.40
CA GLY A 110 -7.77 8.34 22.46
C GLY A 110 -9.17 7.82 22.12
N SER A 111 -9.88 7.35 23.14
CA SER A 111 -11.27 6.92 23.11
C SER A 111 -11.91 7.11 24.49
N LYS A 112 -13.21 6.87 24.61
CA LYS A 112 -13.91 6.88 25.92
C LYS A 112 -13.24 6.00 26.99
N ASN A 113 -12.53 4.96 26.57
CA ASN A 113 -11.93 3.95 27.46
C ASN A 113 -10.38 3.97 27.45
N SER A 114 -9.75 4.89 26.71
CA SER A 114 -8.29 4.90 26.54
C SER A 114 -7.77 6.29 26.27
N VAL A 115 -6.73 6.72 27.00
CA VAL A 115 -6.02 7.97 26.71
C VAL A 115 -5.26 7.90 25.38
N PRO A 116 -4.95 9.05 24.75
CA PRO A 116 -3.99 9.11 23.65
C PRO A 116 -2.68 8.41 23.98
N LYS A 117 -2.08 7.77 22.97
CA LYS A 117 -0.79 7.10 23.09
C LYS A 117 0.37 7.92 22.54
N VAL A 118 0.15 8.88 21.65
CA VAL A 118 1.24 9.74 21.17
C VAL A 118 1.72 10.65 22.30
N ASP A 119 3.03 10.69 22.52
CA ASP A 119 3.62 11.50 23.59
C ASP A 119 3.30 12.99 23.41
N GLY A 120 3.04 13.67 24.53
CA GLY A 120 2.55 15.06 24.53
C GLY A 120 1.07 15.24 24.16
N ASN A 121 0.36 14.19 23.75
CA ASN A 121 -1.08 14.27 23.54
C ASN A 121 -1.83 14.08 24.87
N SER A 122 -2.36 15.16 25.44
CA SER A 122 -3.30 15.11 26.56
C SER A 122 -4.75 15.21 26.09
N ASP A 123 -5.70 14.85 26.97
CA ASP A 123 -7.14 15.10 26.79
C ASP A 123 -7.36 16.59 26.56
N ILE A 124 -7.47 16.94 25.29
CA ILE A 124 -7.95 18.23 24.82
C ILE A 124 -9.48 18.20 24.97
N HIS A 125 -10.12 19.34 25.19
CA HIS A 125 -11.58 19.47 25.38
C HIS A 125 -12.45 19.06 24.16
N HIS A 126 -11.93 18.23 23.27
CA HIS A 126 -12.55 17.79 22.04
C HIS A 126 -13.07 16.35 22.16
N ILE A 127 -14.22 16.07 21.53
CA ILE A 127 -14.74 14.72 21.40
C ILE A 127 -14.59 14.28 19.95
N TYR A 128 -14.06 13.08 19.75
CA TYR A 128 -13.71 12.56 18.44
C TYR A 128 -14.62 11.39 18.02
N GLY A 129 -15.16 11.47 16.81
CA GLY A 129 -15.92 10.40 16.15
C GLY A 129 -15.12 9.77 15.00
N PHE A 130 -15.35 8.49 14.73
CA PHE A 130 -14.78 7.82 13.58
C PHE A 130 -15.84 7.00 12.87
N GLY A 131 -15.82 6.98 11.54
CA GLY A 131 -16.66 6.11 10.74
C GLY A 131 -15.92 5.57 9.52
N THR A 132 -16.36 4.42 9.01
CA THR A 132 -15.82 3.76 7.83
C THR A 132 -16.93 3.39 6.86
N ARG A 133 -16.64 3.44 5.56
CA ARG A 133 -17.49 2.88 4.53
C ARG A 133 -16.67 2.26 3.41
N SER A 134 -16.86 0.97 3.19
CA SER A 134 -16.37 0.24 2.01
C SER A 134 -17.54 -0.50 1.34
N ASP A 135 -17.27 -1.23 0.24
CA ASP A 135 -18.30 -2.01 -0.45
C ASP A 135 -18.89 -3.11 0.45
N ASN A 136 -18.10 -3.66 1.38
CA ASN A 136 -18.44 -4.82 2.21
C ASN A 136 -18.53 -4.51 3.71
N GLU A 137 -18.01 -3.37 4.17
CA GLU A 137 -17.87 -3.05 5.59
C GLU A 137 -18.33 -1.62 5.90
N SER A 138 -18.88 -1.45 7.10
CA SER A 138 -19.19 -0.13 7.65
C SER A 138 -19.18 -0.14 9.17
N GLU A 139 -18.45 0.80 9.76
CA GLU A 139 -18.47 1.12 11.18
C GLU A 139 -18.84 2.59 11.35
N GLY A 140 -19.75 2.91 12.27
CA GLY A 140 -20.27 4.28 12.40
C GLY A 140 -21.17 4.70 11.23
N ASN A 141 -21.91 5.79 11.42
CA ASN A 141 -22.85 6.30 10.43
C ASN A 141 -22.48 7.75 10.09
N PHE A 142 -22.29 8.04 8.80
CA PHE A 142 -21.94 9.38 8.31
C PHE A 142 -22.92 10.46 8.78
N TYR A 143 -24.23 10.19 8.75
CA TYR A 143 -25.25 11.14 9.19
C TYR A 143 -25.25 11.37 10.70
N ASP A 144 -24.89 10.36 11.49
CA ASP A 144 -24.75 10.52 12.93
C ASP A 144 -23.49 11.32 13.26
N LEU A 145 -22.40 11.14 12.51
CA LEU A 145 -21.18 11.97 12.61
C LEU A 145 -21.45 13.43 12.21
N GLU A 146 -22.24 13.66 11.15
CA GLU A 146 -22.64 15.00 10.74
C GLU A 146 -23.55 15.70 11.76
N LYS A 147 -24.36 14.97 12.53
CA LYS A 147 -25.08 15.54 13.68
C LYS A 147 -24.13 15.80 14.85
N PHE A 148 -23.26 14.83 15.14
CA PHE A 148 -22.30 14.88 16.23
C PHE A 148 -21.35 16.09 16.12
N VAL A 149 -20.89 16.42 14.92
CA VAL A 149 -19.94 17.53 14.69
C VAL A 149 -20.57 18.94 14.83
N GLN A 150 -21.90 19.02 14.99
CA GLN A 150 -22.59 20.30 15.20
C GLN A 150 -22.34 20.84 16.62
N ASP A 151 -22.12 19.96 17.59
CA ASP A 151 -21.76 20.37 18.95
C ASP A 151 -20.36 20.97 18.96
N GLU A 152 -20.18 22.03 19.76
CA GLU A 152 -18.90 22.72 19.87
C GLU A 152 -17.82 21.80 20.45
N GLY A 153 -16.64 21.79 19.82
CA GLY A 153 -15.52 20.91 20.21
C GLY A 153 -15.63 19.46 19.70
N ASN A 154 -16.65 19.10 18.92
CA ASN A 154 -16.73 17.78 18.31
C ASN A 154 -16.05 17.74 16.93
N HIS A 155 -15.30 16.68 16.67
CA HIS A 155 -14.52 16.45 15.44
C HIS A 155 -14.70 15.02 14.97
N TYR A 156 -14.60 14.75 13.68
CA TYR A 156 -14.58 13.37 13.22
C TYR A 156 -13.66 13.13 12.03
N ALA A 157 -13.25 11.87 11.89
CA ALA A 157 -12.65 11.35 10.69
C ALA A 157 -13.56 10.28 10.06
N PHE A 158 -13.72 10.33 8.74
CA PHE A 158 -14.50 9.36 7.99
C PHE A 158 -13.63 8.71 6.93
N PHE A 159 -13.53 7.40 6.97
CA PHE A 159 -12.74 6.62 6.04
C PHE A 159 -13.63 6.04 4.94
N VAL A 160 -13.21 6.19 3.69
CA VAL A 160 -13.93 5.66 2.54
C VAL A 160 -12.99 5.05 1.50
N SER A 161 -13.42 4.00 0.82
CA SER A 161 -12.66 3.47 -0.31
C SER A 161 -12.91 4.30 -1.58
N MET A 162 -11.86 4.53 -2.37
CA MET A 162 -11.97 5.19 -3.66
C MET A 162 -12.81 4.35 -4.64
N GLN A 163 -12.78 3.02 -4.54
CA GLN A 163 -13.66 2.13 -5.32
C GLN A 163 -15.14 2.48 -5.09
N TYR A 164 -15.54 2.65 -3.83
CA TYR A 164 -16.92 2.98 -3.48
C TYR A 164 -17.34 4.36 -4.02
N MET A 165 -16.46 5.36 -3.89
CA MET A 165 -16.73 6.74 -4.34
C MET A 165 -16.83 6.86 -5.86
N ARG A 166 -15.95 6.17 -6.60
CA ARG A 166 -15.96 6.18 -8.09
C ARG A 166 -17.20 5.53 -8.69
N LEU A 167 -17.96 4.78 -7.90
CA LEU A 167 -19.24 4.20 -8.33
C LEU A 167 -20.41 5.17 -8.17
N SER A 168 -20.23 6.37 -7.60
CA SER A 168 -21.29 7.37 -7.52
C SER A 168 -21.80 7.73 -8.91
N GLU A 169 -23.11 7.94 -9.01
CA GLU A 169 -23.75 8.52 -10.19
C GLU A 169 -23.18 9.89 -10.53
N LEU A 170 -22.78 10.71 -9.55
CA LEU A 170 -22.17 12.02 -9.81
C LEU A 170 -20.85 11.92 -10.59
N VAL A 171 -20.13 10.82 -10.42
CA VAL A 171 -18.79 10.60 -10.98
C VAL A 171 -18.85 9.71 -12.23
N ASN A 172 -19.72 8.70 -12.24
CA ASN A 172 -19.73 7.65 -13.26
C ASN A 172 -21.04 7.63 -14.05
N LEU A 173 -20.97 8.21 -15.27
CA LEU A 173 -22.08 8.23 -16.23
C LEU A 173 -22.62 6.84 -16.59
N LYS A 174 -21.79 5.78 -16.52
CA LYS A 174 -22.27 4.40 -16.76
C LYS A 174 -23.13 3.90 -15.60
N THR A 175 -22.85 4.31 -14.37
CA THR A 175 -23.72 4.01 -13.22
C THR A 175 -25.07 4.68 -13.42
N GLN A 176 -25.09 5.97 -13.82
CA GLN A 176 -26.32 6.69 -14.12
C GLN A 176 -27.17 5.95 -15.18
N ALA A 177 -26.55 5.49 -16.26
CA ALA A 177 -27.24 4.77 -17.33
C ALA A 177 -27.76 3.39 -16.85
N LYS A 178 -26.97 2.65 -16.08
CA LYS A 178 -27.38 1.35 -15.49
C LYS A 178 -28.60 1.52 -14.58
N TYR A 179 -28.64 2.58 -13.78
CA TYR A 179 -29.71 2.79 -12.80
C TYR A 179 -31.00 3.28 -13.48
N LYS A 180 -30.90 4.14 -14.51
CA LYS A 180 -32.04 4.49 -15.38
C LYS A 180 -32.70 3.26 -16.02
N ASN A 181 -31.91 2.29 -16.47
CA ASN A 181 -32.40 1.08 -17.13
C ASN A 181 -32.92 -0.01 -16.16
N GLN A 182 -32.70 0.12 -14.84
CA GLN A 182 -33.12 -0.84 -13.81
C GLN A 182 -34.39 -0.41 -13.06
N SER A 183 -35.02 0.69 -13.44
CA SER A 183 -36.20 1.29 -12.81
C SER A 183 -37.49 0.43 -12.89
N GLY A 184 -37.41 -0.83 -13.37
CA GLY A 184 -38.54 -1.74 -13.55
C GLY A 184 -38.57 -2.94 -12.58
N ASP A 185 -37.55 -3.12 -11.72
CA ASP A 185 -37.48 -4.26 -10.80
C ASP A 185 -37.50 -3.77 -9.34
N ASN A 186 -38.64 -3.90 -8.67
CA ASN A 186 -38.94 -3.29 -7.36
C ASN A 186 -38.28 -4.01 -6.16
N SER A 187 -37.41 -5.00 -6.39
CA SER A 187 -36.76 -5.76 -5.33
C SER A 187 -35.32 -5.26 -5.08
N GLY A 188 -35.20 -4.12 -4.36
CA GLY A 188 -33.90 -3.55 -3.93
C GLY A 188 -33.69 -2.04 -4.14
N GLY A 189 -34.72 -1.32 -4.60
CA GLY A 189 -34.61 0.10 -4.97
C GLY A 189 -34.27 1.05 -3.82
N ALA A 190 -34.80 0.83 -2.61
CA ALA A 190 -34.60 1.74 -1.47
C ALA A 190 -33.13 1.78 -0.99
N THR A 191 -32.52 0.62 -0.74
CA THR A 191 -31.12 0.52 -0.30
C THR A 191 -30.14 1.12 -1.32
N LYS A 192 -30.47 1.00 -2.61
CA LYS A 192 -29.67 1.55 -3.71
C LYS A 192 -29.73 3.07 -3.76
N ILE A 193 -30.92 3.65 -3.59
CA ILE A 193 -31.13 5.11 -3.52
C ILE A 193 -30.43 5.68 -2.30
N GLU A 194 -30.57 5.04 -1.13
CA GLU A 194 -29.90 5.46 0.10
C GLU A 194 -28.37 5.41 -0.03
N ASN A 195 -27.84 4.35 -0.65
CA ASN A 195 -26.40 4.20 -0.86
C ASN A 195 -25.84 5.23 -1.85
N GLU A 196 -26.58 5.57 -2.91
CA GLU A 196 -26.17 6.65 -3.82
C GLU A 196 -26.25 8.01 -3.15
N LYS A 197 -27.33 8.25 -2.39
CA LYS A 197 -27.48 9.48 -1.60
C LYS A 197 -26.32 9.64 -0.62
N LEU A 198 -25.91 8.58 0.08
CA LEU A 198 -24.76 8.60 0.96
C LEU A 198 -23.47 9.01 0.23
N LYS A 199 -23.19 8.44 -0.94
CA LYS A 199 -22.01 8.85 -1.75
C LYS A 199 -22.08 10.32 -2.14
N ALA A 200 -23.23 10.78 -2.62
CA ALA A 200 -23.44 12.16 -3.00
C ALA A 200 -23.24 13.11 -1.81
N ASP A 201 -23.76 12.74 -0.63
CA ASP A 201 -23.64 13.54 0.59
C ASP A 201 -22.17 13.58 1.07
N ILE A 202 -21.43 12.46 0.98
CA ILE A 202 -19.97 12.44 1.26
C ILE A 202 -19.21 13.32 0.27
N LEU A 203 -19.49 13.25 -1.04
CA LEU A 203 -18.84 14.07 -2.07
C LEU A 203 -19.13 15.57 -1.89
N ASN A 204 -20.35 15.90 -1.46
CA ASN A 204 -20.81 17.27 -1.31
C ASN A 204 -20.56 17.88 0.07
N ALA A 205 -20.08 17.12 1.05
CA ALA A 205 -19.74 17.64 2.38
C ALA A 205 -18.54 18.61 2.32
N ASP A 206 -18.53 19.61 3.20
CA ASP A 206 -17.47 20.62 3.29
C ASP A 206 -16.35 20.11 4.20
N TRP A 207 -15.50 19.24 3.63
CA TRP A 207 -14.35 18.69 4.30
C TRP A 207 -13.28 19.75 4.56
N ASP A 208 -12.83 19.85 5.81
CA ASP A 208 -11.73 20.73 6.21
C ASP A 208 -10.38 20.15 5.74
N LEU A 209 -10.22 18.83 5.92
CA LEU A 209 -9.04 18.06 5.54
C LEU A 209 -9.45 16.80 4.77
N VAL A 210 -8.84 16.58 3.61
CA VAL A 210 -8.95 15.34 2.84
C VAL A 210 -7.57 14.71 2.76
N ILE A 211 -7.47 13.48 3.25
CA ILE A 211 -6.26 12.66 3.24
C ILE A 211 -6.41 11.60 2.14
N ILE A 212 -5.58 11.66 1.13
CA ILE A 212 -5.54 10.68 0.03
C ILE A 212 -4.40 9.71 0.31
N ASP A 213 -4.75 8.52 0.78
CA ASP A 213 -3.83 7.43 1.06
C ASP A 213 -3.50 6.62 -0.19
N GLU A 214 -2.26 6.13 -0.25
CA GLU A 214 -1.66 5.52 -1.44
C GLU A 214 -1.96 6.29 -2.72
N ALA A 215 -1.73 7.61 -2.69
CA ALA A 215 -2.14 8.55 -3.74
C ALA A 215 -1.60 8.23 -5.15
N HIS A 216 -0.59 7.36 -5.27
CA HIS A 216 -0.07 6.92 -6.56
C HIS A 216 -0.97 5.85 -7.23
N GLU A 217 -1.82 5.19 -6.46
CA GLU A 217 -2.81 4.22 -6.95
C GLU A 217 -4.07 4.97 -7.38
N GLY A 218 -4.60 4.67 -8.57
CA GLY A 218 -5.95 5.00 -9.05
C GLY A 218 -6.45 6.46 -9.09
N THR A 219 -5.74 7.44 -8.54
CA THR A 219 -6.03 8.88 -8.57
C THR A 219 -5.92 9.47 -9.97
N ARG A 220 -5.07 8.90 -10.84
CA ARG A 220 -4.85 9.37 -12.22
C ARG A 220 -5.94 8.93 -13.21
N THR A 221 -6.78 7.97 -12.84
CA THR A 221 -7.90 7.55 -13.71
C THR A 221 -8.90 8.68 -13.88
N SER A 222 -9.63 8.74 -15.00
CA SER A 222 -10.62 9.82 -15.23
C SER A 222 -11.65 9.91 -14.10
N LEU A 223 -12.16 8.76 -13.63
CA LEU A 223 -13.09 8.71 -12.50
C LEU A 223 -12.42 9.11 -11.18
N GLY A 224 -11.17 8.69 -10.94
CA GLY A 224 -10.43 9.05 -9.72
C GLY A 224 -10.12 10.55 -9.66
N LYS A 225 -9.68 11.13 -10.77
CA LYS A 225 -9.50 12.58 -10.92
C LYS A 225 -10.81 13.32 -10.69
N SER A 226 -11.91 12.85 -11.27
CA SER A 226 -13.22 13.48 -11.06
C SER A 226 -13.65 13.48 -9.59
N VAL A 227 -13.50 12.37 -8.86
CA VAL A 227 -13.75 12.35 -7.40
C VAL A 227 -12.95 13.45 -6.68
N ILE A 228 -11.67 13.58 -6.99
CA ILE A 228 -10.78 14.50 -6.28
C ILE A 228 -11.02 15.95 -6.73
N ASP A 229 -10.85 16.24 -8.01
CA ASP A 229 -10.80 17.58 -8.57
C ASP A 229 -12.19 18.22 -8.68
N ASP A 230 -13.23 17.43 -9.02
CA ASP A 230 -14.57 17.99 -9.25
C ASP A 230 -15.41 18.08 -7.96
N PHE A 231 -15.13 17.23 -6.95
CA PHE A 231 -15.97 17.11 -5.76
C PHE A 231 -15.24 17.38 -4.44
N LEU A 232 -14.09 16.73 -4.19
CA LEU A 232 -13.42 16.81 -2.89
C LEU A 232 -12.56 18.07 -2.73
N LYS A 233 -11.92 18.55 -3.80
CA LYS A 233 -11.03 19.71 -3.78
C LYS A 233 -11.82 21.01 -3.89
N LYS A 234 -12.43 21.44 -2.78
CA LYS A 234 -13.18 22.69 -2.70
C LYS A 234 -12.31 23.87 -2.27
N ASP A 235 -12.89 25.08 -2.39
CA ASP A 235 -12.23 26.37 -2.16
C ASP A 235 -11.44 26.50 -0.85
N LYS A 236 -11.85 25.79 0.21
CA LYS A 236 -11.24 25.87 1.54
C LYS A 236 -10.53 24.59 2.00
N THR A 237 -10.67 23.51 1.24
CA THR A 237 -10.22 22.17 1.66
C THR A 237 -8.70 22.06 1.66
N LYS A 238 -8.16 21.44 2.70
CA LYS A 238 -6.74 21.08 2.80
C LYS A 238 -6.57 19.65 2.30
N MET A 239 -5.67 19.44 1.35
CA MET A 239 -5.45 18.15 0.70
C MET A 239 -4.09 17.59 1.11
N LEU A 240 -4.07 16.50 1.87
CA LEU A 240 -2.86 15.78 2.23
C LEU A 240 -2.75 14.50 1.40
N TYR A 241 -1.71 14.38 0.60
CA TYR A 241 -1.45 13.19 -0.21
C TYR A 241 -0.37 12.35 0.46
N LEU A 242 -0.63 11.07 0.64
CA LEU A 242 0.29 10.11 1.25
C LEU A 242 0.73 9.11 0.18
N SER A 243 2.04 8.99 -0.06
CA SER A 243 2.54 8.03 -1.04
C SER A 243 3.95 7.55 -0.69
N GLY A 244 4.20 6.25 -0.82
CA GLY A 244 5.56 5.69 -0.76
C GLY A 244 6.31 5.75 -2.09
N THR A 245 5.61 5.96 -3.20
CA THR A 245 6.16 5.91 -4.56
C THR A 245 5.47 6.93 -5.47
N PRO A 246 5.63 8.24 -5.25
CA PRO A 246 4.90 9.29 -5.96
C PRO A 246 5.50 9.64 -7.32
N PHE A 247 6.19 8.71 -8.00
CA PHE A 247 6.83 8.99 -9.31
C PHE A 247 5.88 9.67 -10.29
N ASN A 248 4.62 9.25 -10.31
CA ASN A 248 3.59 9.79 -11.19
C ASN A 248 2.82 10.98 -10.58
N LEU A 249 3.22 11.50 -9.42
CA LEU A 249 2.54 12.62 -8.75
C LEU A 249 3.40 13.88 -8.72
N TYR A 250 4.74 13.77 -8.82
CA TYR A 250 5.64 14.93 -8.71
C TYR A 250 5.23 16.14 -9.57
N GLU A 251 4.76 15.88 -10.79
CA GLU A 251 4.34 16.93 -11.73
C GLU A 251 3.11 17.74 -11.25
N ASP A 252 2.34 17.22 -10.30
CA ASP A 252 1.13 17.87 -9.76
C ASP A 252 1.44 18.78 -8.55
N PHE A 253 2.68 18.78 -8.06
CA PHE A 253 3.10 19.51 -6.86
C PHE A 253 4.31 20.40 -7.12
N LYS A 254 4.38 21.51 -6.40
CA LYS A 254 5.60 22.33 -6.33
C LYS A 254 6.61 21.73 -5.35
N GLU A 255 7.89 22.09 -5.46
CA GLU A 255 8.92 21.60 -4.53
C GLU A 255 8.60 21.91 -3.06
N ASP A 256 8.04 23.08 -2.78
CA ASP A 256 7.61 23.51 -1.44
C ASP A 256 6.28 22.86 -0.98
N GLU A 257 5.69 21.99 -1.80
CA GLU A 257 4.51 21.20 -1.49
C GLU A 257 4.84 19.73 -1.19
N ILE A 258 6.12 19.35 -1.18
CA ILE A 258 6.54 17.96 -1.06
C ILE A 258 7.49 17.78 0.11
N TYR A 259 7.10 16.91 1.05
CA TYR A 259 8.01 16.34 2.04
C TYR A 259 8.52 14.99 1.57
N THR A 260 9.84 14.75 1.61
CA THR A 260 10.44 13.49 1.20
C THR A 260 11.19 12.80 2.33
N TRP A 261 10.83 11.54 2.59
CA TRP A 261 11.57 10.61 3.44
C TRP A 261 11.62 9.22 2.80
N ASP A 262 12.73 8.96 2.11
CA ASP A 262 12.95 7.73 1.37
C ASP A 262 13.78 6.69 2.15
N TYR A 263 14.11 5.58 1.49
CA TYR A 263 14.95 4.54 2.09
C TYR A 263 16.38 5.02 2.36
N ILE A 264 16.91 5.95 1.58
CA ILE A 264 18.28 6.45 1.75
C ILE A 264 18.33 7.31 3.02
N ALA A 265 17.37 8.24 3.18
CA ALA A 265 17.23 9.08 4.35
C ALA A 265 17.08 8.24 5.63
N GLU A 266 16.24 7.20 5.62
CA GLU A 266 16.11 6.31 6.78
C GLU A 266 17.42 5.57 7.10
N GLN A 267 18.11 5.00 6.11
CA GLN A 267 19.33 4.25 6.39
C GLN A 267 20.47 5.16 6.88
N GLN A 268 20.52 6.41 6.40
CA GLN A 268 21.41 7.43 6.91
C GLN A 268 21.05 7.80 8.36
N ALA A 269 19.78 8.04 8.66
CA ALA A 269 19.30 8.32 10.02
C ALA A 269 19.59 7.17 10.99
N LYS A 270 19.34 5.93 10.55
CA LYS A 270 19.65 4.71 11.31
C LYS A 270 21.13 4.63 11.67
N LYS A 271 22.03 4.87 10.70
CA LYS A 271 23.46 4.86 10.94
C LYS A 271 23.89 5.99 11.88
N LYS A 272 23.44 7.21 11.59
CA LYS A 272 23.77 8.43 12.34
C LYS A 272 23.28 8.35 13.80
N TRP A 273 22.13 7.72 14.04
CA TRP A 273 21.61 7.52 15.39
C TRP A 273 22.58 6.74 16.28
N TYR A 274 23.19 5.66 15.77
CA TYR A 274 24.19 4.90 16.54
C TYR A 274 25.42 5.73 16.90
N GLU A 275 25.77 6.73 16.08
CA GLU A 275 26.90 7.63 16.32
C GLU A 275 26.54 8.72 17.35
N GLU A 276 25.33 9.28 17.26
CA GLU A 276 24.89 10.40 18.11
C GLU A 276 24.31 9.95 19.47
N HIS A 277 23.70 8.77 19.53
CA HIS A 277 23.01 8.26 20.72
C HIS A 277 23.47 6.82 21.05
N PRO A 278 24.76 6.60 21.38
CA PRO A 278 25.35 5.26 21.50
C PRO A 278 24.76 4.41 22.64
N ASN A 279 24.08 5.03 23.61
CA ASN A 279 23.49 4.36 24.77
C ASN A 279 21.95 4.31 24.72
N GLU A 280 21.33 4.73 23.62
CA GLU A 280 19.88 4.72 23.45
C GLU A 280 19.46 3.69 22.41
N LYS A 281 18.27 3.08 22.60
CA LYS A 281 17.71 2.17 21.59
C LYS A 281 17.47 2.95 20.30
N ASN A 282 17.99 2.45 19.19
CA ASN A 282 17.83 3.08 17.90
C ASN A 282 16.38 2.92 17.40
N PRO A 283 15.61 4.00 17.17
CA PRO A 283 14.22 3.91 16.75
C PRO A 283 14.06 3.35 15.33
N TYR A 284 15.15 3.25 14.56
CA TYR A 284 15.19 2.64 13.24
C TYR A 284 15.73 1.19 13.26
N GLU A 285 16.09 0.65 14.42
CA GLU A 285 16.73 -0.68 14.56
C GLU A 285 15.90 -1.81 13.92
N GLU A 286 14.59 -1.81 14.18
CA GLU A 286 13.65 -2.81 13.66
C GLU A 286 13.30 -2.61 12.18
N LEU A 287 13.71 -1.49 11.57
CA LEU A 287 13.40 -1.18 10.18
C LEU A 287 14.39 -1.90 9.25
N PRO A 288 13.88 -2.75 8.33
CA PRO A 288 14.73 -3.61 7.53
C PRO A 288 15.51 -2.81 6.49
N LYS A 289 16.75 -3.24 6.23
CA LYS A 289 17.54 -2.74 5.11
C LYS A 289 17.05 -3.36 3.81
N MET A 290 16.83 -2.55 2.78
CA MET A 290 16.60 -3.02 1.42
C MET A 290 17.95 -3.20 0.72
N ASN A 291 18.18 -4.39 0.16
CA ASN A 291 19.32 -4.65 -0.72
C ASN A 291 18.77 -4.91 -2.13
N ILE A 292 19.29 -4.18 -3.13
CA ILE A 292 18.94 -4.38 -4.54
C ILE A 292 20.13 -5.05 -5.21
N PHE A 293 19.90 -6.22 -5.78
CA PHE A 293 20.88 -6.96 -6.55
C PHE A 293 20.45 -6.99 -8.01
N THR A 294 21.38 -6.71 -8.92
CA THR A 294 21.15 -6.82 -10.36
C THR A 294 21.93 -8.02 -10.89
N TYR A 295 21.22 -8.91 -11.57
CA TYR A 295 21.81 -10.11 -12.16
C TYR A 295 21.79 -9.98 -13.67
N ASP A 296 22.95 -10.10 -14.30
CA ASP A 296 23.05 -10.24 -15.75
C ASP A 296 22.84 -11.70 -16.15
N ILE A 297 21.65 -11.98 -16.68
CA ILE A 297 21.24 -13.32 -17.15
C ILE A 297 21.46 -13.53 -18.65
N THR A 298 21.97 -12.52 -19.37
CA THR A 298 22.07 -12.54 -20.84
C THR A 298 23.07 -13.58 -21.34
N LYS A 299 24.07 -13.94 -20.53
CA LYS A 299 25.04 -15.01 -20.84
C LYS A 299 24.44 -16.40 -20.71
N ASN A 300 23.33 -16.54 -20.00
CA ASN A 300 22.72 -17.82 -19.63
C ASN A 300 21.45 -18.11 -20.42
N ILE A 301 20.82 -17.09 -21.00
CA ILE A 301 19.63 -17.20 -21.85
C ILE A 301 19.97 -16.66 -23.23
N ASN A 302 20.04 -17.56 -24.21
CA ASN A 302 20.33 -17.22 -25.59
C ASN A 302 19.07 -17.28 -26.45
N ASN A 303 18.97 -16.40 -27.45
CA ASN A 303 18.04 -16.50 -28.58
C ASN A 303 16.53 -16.44 -28.28
N VAL A 304 16.10 -15.94 -27.11
CA VAL A 304 14.69 -15.67 -26.84
C VAL A 304 14.40 -14.19 -27.10
N LEU A 305 14.00 -13.90 -28.34
CA LEU A 305 13.75 -12.54 -28.82
C LEU A 305 12.28 -12.36 -29.19
N ASP A 306 11.76 -11.18 -28.90
CA ASP A 306 10.44 -10.76 -29.32
C ASP A 306 10.41 -10.39 -30.82
N GLN A 307 9.27 -9.85 -31.27
CA GLN A 307 9.08 -9.45 -32.67
C GLN A 307 10.02 -8.33 -33.14
N THR A 308 10.61 -7.59 -32.19
CA THR A 308 11.56 -6.50 -32.45
C THR A 308 13.01 -6.97 -32.41
N GLY A 309 13.25 -8.25 -32.11
CA GLY A 309 14.59 -8.79 -31.96
C GLY A 309 15.22 -8.49 -30.60
N ILE A 310 14.41 -8.15 -29.58
CA ILE A 310 14.87 -7.80 -28.23
C ILE A 310 14.35 -8.82 -27.22
N PHE A 311 15.14 -9.13 -26.20
CA PHE A 311 14.68 -9.97 -25.08
C PHE A 311 13.56 -9.26 -24.30
N THR A 312 12.45 -9.96 -24.08
CA THR A 312 11.38 -9.49 -23.19
C THR A 312 10.85 -10.64 -22.33
N PHE A 313 10.54 -10.39 -21.06
CA PHE A 313 9.96 -11.39 -20.18
C PHE A 313 8.61 -11.95 -20.68
N PRO A 314 7.70 -11.14 -21.27
CA PRO A 314 6.47 -11.68 -21.87
C PRO A 314 6.70 -12.69 -23.00
N GLU A 315 7.71 -12.49 -23.85
CA GLU A 315 8.06 -13.51 -24.86
C GLU A 315 8.74 -14.71 -24.18
N PHE A 316 9.64 -14.47 -23.22
CA PHE A 316 10.36 -15.53 -22.52
C PHE A 316 9.43 -16.52 -21.79
N PHE A 317 8.41 -16.00 -21.11
CA PHE A 317 7.41 -16.80 -20.40
C PHE A 317 6.16 -17.11 -21.24
N ARG A 318 6.18 -16.88 -22.57
CA ARG A 318 5.01 -17.12 -23.42
C ARG A 318 4.55 -18.58 -23.33
N THR A 319 3.24 -18.77 -23.27
CA THR A 319 2.59 -20.09 -23.21
C THR A 319 1.94 -20.49 -24.52
N TRP A 320 1.88 -21.78 -24.81
CA TRP A 320 1.09 -22.30 -25.92
C TRP A 320 -0.42 -22.16 -25.65
N THR A 321 -1.14 -21.56 -26.58
CA THR A 321 -2.59 -21.32 -26.48
C THR A 321 -3.44 -22.38 -27.19
N GLY A 322 -2.85 -23.08 -28.16
CA GLY A 322 -3.55 -23.99 -29.08
C GLY A 322 -4.17 -23.28 -30.28
N ASN A 323 -3.94 -21.97 -30.41
CA ASN A 323 -4.30 -21.19 -31.59
C ASN A 323 -3.04 -20.94 -32.42
N PRO A 324 -2.88 -21.58 -33.59
CA PRO A 324 -1.67 -21.46 -34.43
C PRO A 324 -1.31 -20.02 -34.80
N LYS A 325 -2.31 -19.14 -34.91
CA LYS A 325 -2.08 -17.71 -35.21
C LYS A 325 -1.48 -16.96 -34.02
N ALA A 326 -1.94 -17.26 -32.80
CA ALA A 326 -1.39 -16.66 -31.58
C ALA A 326 -0.03 -17.27 -31.22
N ASP A 327 0.10 -18.58 -31.43
CA ASP A 327 1.28 -19.35 -31.09
C ASP A 327 2.45 -19.15 -32.07
N LYS A 328 2.15 -18.63 -33.28
CA LYS A 328 3.07 -18.41 -34.42
C LYS A 328 3.76 -19.69 -34.90
N ALA A 329 3.26 -20.85 -34.51
CA ALA A 329 3.77 -22.16 -34.85
C ALA A 329 2.68 -23.22 -34.61
N ALA A 330 2.89 -24.42 -35.17
CA ALA A 330 2.07 -25.57 -34.81
C ALA A 330 2.41 -26.01 -33.38
N MET A 331 1.43 -25.97 -32.48
CA MET A 331 1.60 -26.38 -31.09
C MET A 331 1.85 -27.90 -31.01
N PRO A 332 2.88 -28.36 -30.29
CA PRO A 332 3.07 -29.79 -30.06
C PRO A 332 1.92 -30.40 -29.26
N ALA A 333 1.62 -31.68 -29.52
CA ALA A 333 0.56 -32.39 -28.81
C ALA A 333 0.77 -32.35 -27.29
N GLY A 334 -0.28 -32.00 -26.53
CA GLY A 334 -0.23 -31.92 -25.07
C GLY A 334 0.52 -30.71 -24.50
N SER A 335 0.97 -29.76 -25.32
CA SER A 335 1.72 -28.59 -24.85
C SER A 335 0.86 -27.37 -24.49
N LYS A 336 -0.47 -27.45 -24.63
CA LYS A 336 -1.36 -26.33 -24.29
C LYS A 336 -1.17 -25.94 -22.81
N GLY A 337 -0.91 -24.65 -22.55
CA GLY A 337 -0.64 -24.13 -21.21
C GLY A 337 0.81 -24.34 -20.72
N ARG A 338 1.66 -25.05 -21.46
CA ARG A 338 3.11 -25.14 -21.21
C ARG A 338 3.84 -23.92 -21.80
N PHE A 339 5.08 -23.70 -21.39
CA PHE A 339 5.91 -22.66 -21.98
C PHE A 339 6.33 -23.01 -23.42
N VAL A 340 6.38 -21.99 -24.28
CA VAL A 340 6.94 -22.14 -25.63
C VAL A 340 8.45 -22.32 -25.56
N HIS A 341 9.11 -21.58 -24.68
CA HIS A 341 10.55 -21.64 -24.41
C HIS A 341 10.87 -22.43 -23.14
N GLU A 342 10.13 -23.53 -22.86
CA GLU A 342 10.21 -24.27 -21.59
C GLU A 342 11.64 -24.69 -21.22
N ALA A 343 12.44 -25.12 -22.20
CA ALA A 343 13.83 -25.50 -21.97
C ALA A 343 14.68 -24.33 -21.44
N ASP A 344 14.45 -23.11 -21.92
CA ASP A 344 15.19 -21.93 -21.48
C ASP A 344 14.67 -21.39 -20.14
N VAL A 345 13.36 -21.49 -19.90
CA VAL A 345 12.79 -21.22 -18.56
C VAL A 345 13.36 -22.19 -17.53
N LEU A 346 13.50 -23.47 -17.87
CA LEU A 346 14.12 -24.47 -17.00
C LEU A 346 15.61 -24.16 -16.73
N LYS A 347 16.37 -23.72 -17.73
CA LYS A 347 17.75 -23.25 -17.53
C LYS A 347 17.81 -22.05 -16.58
N PHE A 348 16.87 -21.12 -16.71
CA PHE A 348 16.76 -19.98 -15.79
C PHE A 348 16.49 -20.43 -14.35
N LEU A 349 15.54 -21.34 -14.12
CA LEU A 349 15.27 -21.89 -12.78
C LEU A 349 16.47 -22.63 -12.18
N ASN A 350 17.20 -23.38 -13.01
CA ASN A 350 18.44 -24.03 -12.61
C ASN A 350 19.51 -23.00 -12.24
N LEU A 351 19.66 -21.93 -13.01
CA LEU A 351 20.60 -20.84 -12.73
C LEU A 351 20.35 -20.23 -11.35
N LEU A 352 19.08 -19.98 -11.00
CA LEU A 352 18.71 -19.48 -9.68
C LEU A 352 19.19 -20.38 -8.53
N CYS A 353 19.32 -21.68 -8.78
CA CYS A 353 19.69 -22.71 -7.81
C CYS A 353 21.17 -23.10 -7.85
N THR A 354 21.90 -22.69 -8.88
CA THR A 354 23.27 -23.16 -9.14
C THR A 354 24.24 -22.39 -8.27
N LYS A 355 25.07 -23.12 -7.51
CA LYS A 355 26.16 -22.54 -6.75
C LYS A 355 27.29 -22.15 -7.70
N ASP A 356 27.66 -20.88 -7.66
CA ASP A 356 28.77 -20.32 -8.43
C ASP A 356 29.72 -19.60 -7.45
N ALA A 357 31.03 -19.65 -7.74
CA ALA A 357 32.03 -19.08 -6.84
C ALA A 357 32.10 -17.54 -6.91
N GLU A 358 31.60 -16.96 -8.00
CA GLU A 358 31.61 -15.52 -8.30
C GLU A 358 30.21 -14.91 -8.19
N ASN A 359 29.13 -15.69 -8.40
CA ASN A 359 27.76 -15.22 -8.42
C ASN A 359 26.85 -15.97 -7.43
N ASN A 360 26.29 -15.25 -6.45
CA ASN A 360 25.29 -15.81 -5.54
C ASN A 360 23.87 -15.49 -6.02
N PHE A 361 23.27 -16.41 -6.78
CA PHE A 361 21.84 -16.33 -7.12
C PHE A 361 20.95 -16.64 -5.91
N PRO A 362 19.68 -16.15 -5.87
CA PRO A 362 18.83 -16.22 -4.68
C PRO A 362 18.60 -17.63 -4.09
N PHE A 363 18.73 -18.70 -4.85
CA PHE A 363 18.54 -20.07 -4.33
C PHE A 363 19.79 -20.94 -4.48
N SER A 364 20.95 -20.34 -4.69
CA SER A 364 22.22 -21.02 -4.97
C SER A 364 22.83 -21.72 -3.75
N THR A 365 22.63 -21.18 -2.54
CA THR A 365 23.20 -21.69 -1.29
C THR A 365 22.13 -22.07 -0.27
N THR A 366 22.46 -22.95 0.67
CA THR A 366 21.57 -23.31 1.78
C THR A 366 21.23 -22.10 2.65
N GLU A 367 22.18 -21.18 2.83
CA GLU A 367 21.97 -19.95 3.59
C GLU A 367 20.94 -19.06 2.91
N TYR A 368 21.09 -18.80 1.61
CA TYR A 368 20.15 -17.98 0.86
C TYR A 368 18.76 -18.63 0.82
N ARG A 369 18.65 -19.95 0.65
CA ARG A 369 17.35 -20.64 0.74
C ARG A 369 16.66 -20.47 2.09
N LYS A 370 17.42 -20.34 3.20
CA LYS A 370 16.86 -20.05 4.52
C LYS A 370 16.44 -18.57 4.67
N MET A 371 17.12 -17.65 3.97
CA MET A 371 16.73 -16.24 3.92
C MET A 371 15.49 -16.02 3.05
N PHE A 372 15.40 -16.73 1.92
CA PHE A 372 14.33 -16.64 0.93
C PHE A 372 13.31 -17.77 1.07
N ARG A 373 12.90 -18.09 2.31
CA ARG A 373 11.87 -19.10 2.59
C ARG A 373 10.54 -18.75 1.97
N HIS A 374 10.17 -17.47 2.02
CA HIS A 374 8.95 -16.95 1.42
C HIS A 374 9.31 -15.89 0.40
N THR A 375 8.95 -16.13 -0.86
CA THR A 375 9.23 -15.20 -1.95
C THR A 375 7.98 -14.89 -2.74
N LEU A 376 7.86 -13.63 -3.18
CA LEU A 376 6.83 -13.17 -4.11
C LEU A 376 7.45 -13.04 -5.51
N TRP A 377 6.86 -13.73 -6.49
CA TRP A 377 7.28 -13.71 -7.88
C TRP A 377 6.18 -13.04 -8.70
N VAL A 378 6.57 -12.05 -9.49
CA VAL A 378 5.64 -11.27 -10.32
C VAL A 378 5.86 -11.65 -11.78
N VAL A 379 4.81 -12.12 -12.43
CA VAL A 379 4.82 -12.54 -13.85
C VAL A 379 3.84 -11.72 -14.68
N SER A 380 3.94 -11.74 -16.00
CA SER A 380 3.21 -10.79 -16.85
C SER A 380 1.72 -11.11 -16.96
N HIS A 381 1.37 -12.41 -17.03
CA HIS A 381 0.00 -12.85 -17.29
C HIS A 381 -0.40 -14.12 -16.49
N VAL A 382 -1.72 -14.32 -16.32
CA VAL A 382 -2.31 -15.46 -15.60
C VAL A 382 -1.85 -16.81 -16.16
N ASN A 383 -1.82 -16.94 -17.49
CA ASN A 383 -1.36 -18.18 -18.14
C ASN A 383 0.12 -18.47 -17.83
N GLU A 384 0.95 -17.43 -17.77
CA GLU A 384 2.37 -17.56 -17.45
C GLU A 384 2.56 -17.99 -15.99
N ALA A 385 1.75 -17.47 -15.07
CA ALA A 385 1.74 -17.90 -13.68
C ALA A 385 1.37 -19.38 -13.56
N ALA A 386 0.29 -19.81 -14.22
CA ALA A 386 -0.13 -21.21 -14.19
C ALA A 386 0.94 -22.15 -14.79
N ALA A 387 1.57 -21.77 -15.89
CA ALA A 387 2.67 -22.53 -16.50
C ALA A 387 3.91 -22.58 -15.58
N LEU A 388 4.23 -21.46 -14.91
CA LEU A 388 5.36 -21.39 -13.99
C LEU A 388 5.12 -22.23 -12.74
N GLU A 389 3.92 -22.17 -12.17
CA GLU A 389 3.50 -23.03 -11.05
C GLU A 389 3.69 -24.51 -11.38
N GLN A 390 3.23 -24.96 -12.56
CA GLN A 390 3.46 -26.33 -13.00
C GLN A 390 4.95 -26.65 -13.07
N LEU A 391 5.75 -25.80 -13.71
CA LEU A 391 7.18 -26.05 -13.89
C LEU A 391 7.96 -26.04 -12.56
N LEU A 392 7.60 -25.16 -11.61
CA LEU A 392 8.20 -25.12 -10.28
C LEU A 392 7.91 -26.39 -9.48
N ASN A 393 6.69 -26.93 -9.60
CA ASN A 393 6.31 -28.20 -8.98
C ASN A 393 7.02 -29.41 -9.61
N GLU A 394 7.40 -29.32 -10.89
CA GLU A 394 8.21 -30.32 -11.59
C GLU A 394 9.72 -30.16 -11.28
N HIS A 395 10.18 -28.96 -10.92
CA HIS A 395 11.61 -28.65 -10.74
C HIS A 395 12.22 -29.31 -9.49
N PRO A 396 13.41 -29.94 -9.58
CA PRO A 396 14.01 -30.71 -8.47
C PRO A 396 14.19 -29.92 -7.16
N THR A 397 14.45 -28.62 -7.26
CA THR A 397 14.65 -27.75 -6.09
C THR A 397 13.36 -27.06 -5.65
N PHE A 398 12.54 -26.59 -6.58
CA PHE A 398 11.40 -25.73 -6.24
C PHE A 398 10.15 -26.52 -5.83
N ARG A 399 10.05 -27.80 -6.19
CA ARG A 399 8.99 -28.71 -5.70
C ARG A 399 8.89 -28.85 -4.17
N HIS A 400 9.92 -28.39 -3.46
CA HIS A 400 9.96 -28.37 -1.99
C HIS A 400 9.34 -27.11 -1.38
N PHE A 401 8.98 -26.12 -2.21
CA PHE A 401 8.24 -24.95 -1.80
C PHE A 401 6.75 -25.19 -2.03
N ASN A 402 5.92 -24.66 -1.13
CA ASN A 402 4.49 -24.56 -1.39
C ASN A 402 4.26 -23.40 -2.39
N VAL A 403 3.91 -23.73 -3.63
CA VAL A 403 3.65 -22.72 -4.67
C VAL A 403 2.19 -22.27 -4.55
N VAL A 404 1.99 -20.96 -4.38
CA VAL A 404 0.66 -20.35 -4.22
C VAL A 404 0.44 -19.38 -5.36
N ASN A 405 -0.37 -19.77 -6.33
CA ASN A 405 -0.73 -18.92 -7.45
C ASN A 405 -1.96 -18.05 -7.11
N VAL A 406 -1.73 -16.74 -7.00
CA VAL A 406 -2.77 -15.73 -6.76
C VAL A 406 -2.92 -14.77 -7.94
N ALA A 407 -2.45 -15.16 -9.13
CA ALA A 407 -2.61 -14.35 -10.35
C ALA A 407 -4.07 -14.29 -10.86
N GLY A 408 -5.00 -15.06 -10.28
CA GLY A 408 -6.41 -15.15 -10.66
C GLY A 408 -6.70 -16.34 -11.58
N LYS A 409 -7.99 -16.61 -11.86
CA LYS A 409 -8.44 -17.56 -12.89
C LYS A 409 -9.03 -16.78 -14.05
N ASN A 410 -8.76 -17.20 -15.28
CA ASN A 410 -9.08 -16.51 -16.55
C ASN A 410 -10.54 -16.07 -16.78
N ASP A 411 -11.50 -16.30 -15.88
CA ASP A 411 -12.89 -15.85 -16.03
C ASP A 411 -13.58 -15.45 -14.71
N THR A 412 -12.87 -15.36 -13.59
CA THR A 412 -13.44 -14.83 -12.34
C THR A 412 -12.36 -14.06 -11.60
N ASP A 413 -12.59 -12.77 -11.41
CA ASP A 413 -11.85 -11.93 -10.47
C ASP A 413 -11.96 -12.62 -9.09
N GLU A 414 -10.96 -13.44 -8.72
CA GLU A 414 -10.86 -13.93 -7.35
C GLU A 414 -10.76 -12.69 -6.46
N GLN A 415 -11.75 -12.50 -5.58
CA GLN A 415 -11.80 -11.39 -4.64
C GLN A 415 -10.48 -11.34 -3.87
N SER A 416 -9.85 -10.16 -3.83
CA SER A 416 -8.52 -9.93 -3.25
C SER A 416 -8.35 -10.42 -1.81
N GLU A 417 -9.44 -10.51 -1.05
CA GLU A 417 -9.47 -11.06 0.31
C GLU A 417 -9.06 -12.55 0.34
N ASN A 418 -9.50 -13.35 -0.64
CA ASN A 418 -9.15 -14.78 -0.71
C ASN A 418 -7.67 -15.01 -1.06
N ALA A 419 -7.04 -14.07 -1.78
CA ALA A 419 -5.63 -14.17 -2.16
C ALA A 419 -4.69 -14.02 -0.96
N LEU A 420 -4.96 -13.06 -0.07
CA LEU A 420 -4.15 -12.86 1.15
C LEU A 420 -4.25 -14.08 2.07
N ASP A 421 -5.46 -14.59 2.30
CA ASP A 421 -5.68 -15.75 3.16
C ASP A 421 -4.98 -17.00 2.63
N LYS A 422 -5.04 -17.26 1.32
CA LYS A 422 -4.30 -18.36 0.68
C LYS A 422 -2.81 -18.27 0.97
N VAL A 423 -2.22 -17.08 0.86
CA VAL A 423 -0.79 -16.86 1.11
C VAL A 423 -0.46 -17.04 2.59
N LEU A 424 -1.24 -16.44 3.50
CA LEU A 424 -1.04 -16.55 4.94
C LEU A 424 -1.17 -18.01 5.41
N ASN A 425 -2.17 -18.74 4.91
CA ASN A 425 -2.35 -20.16 5.22
C ASN A 425 -1.18 -21.02 4.73
N ALA A 426 -0.62 -20.70 3.56
CA ALA A 426 0.54 -21.41 3.02
C ALA A 426 1.85 -21.10 3.77
N ILE A 427 1.97 -19.92 4.36
CA ILE A 427 3.08 -19.56 5.25
C ILE A 427 2.89 -20.22 6.62
N GLY A 428 1.67 -20.22 7.15
CA GLY A 428 1.33 -20.80 8.44
C GLY A 428 1.81 -19.98 9.64
N GLU A 429 1.54 -20.48 10.84
CA GLU A 429 1.87 -19.79 12.11
C GLU A 429 3.36 -19.84 12.49
N LEU A 430 4.13 -20.73 11.86
CA LEU A 430 5.57 -20.91 12.08
C LEU A 430 6.34 -20.73 10.76
N PRO A 431 6.50 -19.48 10.27
CA PRO A 431 7.13 -19.18 8.98
C PRO A 431 8.57 -19.72 8.85
N GLU A 432 9.29 -19.86 9.96
CA GLU A 432 10.66 -20.40 9.95
C GLU A 432 10.73 -21.89 9.59
N LYS A 433 9.59 -22.60 9.63
CA LYS A 433 9.47 -24.04 9.33
C LYS A 433 8.88 -24.32 7.95
N THR A 434 8.37 -23.32 7.27
CA THR A 434 7.73 -23.45 5.96
C THR A 434 8.56 -22.75 4.88
N CYS A 435 8.27 -23.07 3.62
CA CYS A 435 8.85 -22.43 2.44
C CYS A 435 7.75 -22.24 1.40
N THR A 436 7.59 -21.02 0.88
CA THR A 436 6.48 -20.65 0.00
C THR A 436 6.98 -19.81 -1.18
N ILE A 437 6.45 -20.09 -2.37
CA ILE A 437 6.60 -19.20 -3.53
C ILE A 437 5.20 -18.71 -3.89
N SER A 438 4.92 -17.44 -3.62
CA SER A 438 3.66 -16.82 -4.04
C SER A 438 3.85 -16.17 -5.41
N GLN A 439 2.92 -16.39 -6.32
CA GLN A 439 2.94 -15.81 -7.66
C GLN A 439 1.77 -14.86 -7.87
N CYS A 440 2.02 -13.68 -8.39
CA CYS A 440 0.98 -12.76 -8.80
C CYS A 440 1.26 -12.18 -10.19
N MET A 441 0.22 -11.62 -10.81
CA MET A 441 0.36 -10.95 -12.10
C MET A 441 0.78 -9.49 -11.88
N GLN A 442 1.68 -8.98 -12.72
CA GLN A 442 1.95 -7.56 -12.82
C GLN A 442 0.70 -6.86 -13.37
N ASN A 443 -0.11 -6.28 -12.49
CA ASN A 443 -1.28 -5.53 -12.93
C ASN A 443 -0.80 -4.26 -13.65
N LYS A 444 -0.91 -4.23 -14.98
CA LYS A 444 -0.77 -2.99 -15.76
C LYS A 444 -1.98 -2.11 -15.47
N GLY A 445 -1.94 -1.39 -14.35
CA GLY A 445 -2.86 -0.30 -14.03
C GLY A 445 -4.27 -0.73 -13.61
N LYS A 446 -4.39 -1.57 -12.57
CA LYS A 446 -5.63 -1.67 -11.78
C LYS A 446 -5.31 -1.82 -10.30
#